data_AF-A0A5J5DG61-F1
#
_entry.id   AF-A0A5J5DG61-F1
#
_cell.length_a   1.000
_cell.length_b   1.000
_cell.length_c   1.000
_cell.angle_alpha   90.00
_cell.angle_beta   90.00
_cell.angle_gamma   90.00
#
_symmetry.space_group_name_H-M   'P 1'
#
loop_
_entity.id
_entity.type
_entity.pdbx_description
1 polymer ?
#
loop_
_entity_poly.entity_id
_entity_poly.type
_entity_poly.pdbx_seq_one_letter_code
_entity_poly.pdbx_strand_id
1 'polypeptide(L)'
;MNYRGIFLDTILPRYDVNGVRPPIGQRTRLSKGDIAQARKLYKCSRCGDSLQDSSGNFSSPGFPNGYSAYMHCIWRISVTPGEKIILNFTSMDLYRSHLCWYDHVEIRDGYWRKAPLKGQFEQ
;
A
#
# COMPACT_ATOMS: atom_id res chain seq x y z
N MET A 1 -32.18 -25.15 -0.42
CA MET A 1 -31.28 -24.06 0.01
C MET A 1 -30.12 -24.68 0.77
N ASN A 2 -28.89 -24.55 0.28
CA ASN A 2 -27.69 -24.79 1.09
C ASN A 2 -26.53 -23.97 0.50
N TYR A 3 -26.09 -22.95 1.24
CA TYR A 3 -25.11 -21.96 0.79
C TYR A 3 -23.71 -22.60 0.76
N ARG A 4 -23.23 -22.96 -0.44
CA ARG A 4 -21.80 -23.17 -0.68
C ARG A 4 -21.11 -21.81 -0.70
N GLY A 5 -20.56 -21.41 0.44
CA GLY A 5 -19.81 -20.17 0.61
C GLY A 5 -18.63 -20.10 -0.36
N ILE A 6 -18.57 -19.00 -1.11
CA ILE A 6 -17.59 -18.63 -2.16
C ILE A 6 -16.17 -18.40 -1.59
N PHE A 7 -15.88 -18.89 -0.38
CA PHE A 7 -14.75 -18.46 0.46
C PHE A 7 -13.52 -19.39 0.43
N LEU A 8 -13.51 -20.41 -0.45
CA LEU A 8 -12.59 -21.55 -0.31
C LEU A 8 -11.46 -21.66 -1.35
N ASP A 9 -11.41 -20.83 -2.40
CA ASP A 9 -10.41 -20.98 -3.47
C ASP A 9 -9.32 -19.90 -3.54
N THR A 10 -9.41 -18.83 -2.74
CA THR A 10 -8.65 -17.60 -3.02
C THR A 10 -7.35 -17.42 -2.24
N ILE A 11 -6.82 -18.50 -1.66
CA ILE A 11 -5.74 -18.42 -0.68
C ILE A 11 -4.55 -19.23 -1.18
N LEU A 12 -3.56 -18.54 -1.72
CA LEU A 12 -2.28 -19.17 -2.04
C LEU A 12 -1.42 -19.29 -0.76
N PRO A 13 -1.06 -20.52 -0.34
CA PRO A 13 -0.22 -20.74 0.83
C PRO A 13 1.21 -20.24 0.58
N ARG A 14 1.92 -19.92 1.67
CA ARG A 14 3.37 -19.67 1.64
C ARG A 14 4.05 -21.04 1.54
N TYR A 15 4.02 -21.60 0.35
CA TYR A 15 4.50 -22.95 0.00
C TYR A 15 3.74 -24.07 0.71
N ASP A 16 3.57 -25.18 0.02
CA ASP A 16 2.93 -26.37 0.54
C ASP A 16 3.93 -27.08 1.47
N VAL A 17 3.75 -26.97 2.79
CA VAL A 17 4.51 -27.83 3.72
C VAL A 17 3.72 -29.13 3.83
N ASN A 18 4.08 -30.11 3.01
CA ASN A 18 3.51 -31.46 3.01
C ASN A 18 2.00 -31.55 2.67
N GLY A 19 1.45 -30.66 1.83
CA GLY A 19 0.04 -30.77 1.39
C GLY A 19 -0.98 -30.26 2.40
N VAL A 20 -0.56 -29.63 3.51
CA VAL A 20 -1.46 -29.22 4.60
C VAL A 20 -1.75 -27.73 4.54
N ARG A 21 -3.04 -27.40 4.37
CA ARG A 21 -3.53 -26.01 4.31
C ARG A 21 -3.43 -25.36 5.71
N PRO A 22 -2.70 -24.24 5.87
CA PRO A 22 -2.53 -23.61 7.18
C PRO A 22 -3.85 -23.01 7.72
N PRO A 23 -4.08 -23.04 9.06
CA PRO A 23 -5.26 -22.48 9.69
C PRO A 23 -5.45 -20.98 9.43
N ILE A 24 -6.70 -20.55 9.42
CA ILE A 24 -7.12 -19.15 9.28
C ILE A 24 -6.52 -18.36 10.45
N GLY A 25 -5.55 -17.49 10.16
CA GLY A 25 -4.78 -16.75 11.16
C GLY A 25 -3.25 -16.81 10.96
N GLN A 26 -2.74 -17.78 10.19
CA GLN A 26 -1.30 -17.89 9.87
C GLN A 26 -0.85 -17.08 8.64
N ARG A 27 -1.60 -16.06 8.22
CA ARG A 27 -1.32 -15.30 6.98
C ARG A 27 -0.69 -13.96 7.29
N THR A 28 0.47 -13.69 6.71
CA THR A 28 1.17 -12.40 6.78
C THR A 28 0.69 -11.38 5.73
N ARG A 29 -0.10 -11.78 4.73
CA ARG A 29 -0.58 -10.91 3.63
C ARG A 29 -1.97 -11.25 3.07
N LEU A 30 -2.65 -10.23 2.53
CA LEU A 30 -3.93 -10.37 1.79
C LEU A 30 -3.67 -10.74 0.32
N SER A 31 -4.57 -11.53 -0.28
CA SER A 31 -4.51 -11.81 -1.72
C SER A 31 -5.00 -10.61 -2.55
N LYS A 32 -4.66 -10.54 -3.85
CA LYS A 32 -5.18 -9.49 -4.76
C LYS A 32 -6.72 -9.47 -4.80
N GLY A 33 -7.36 -10.64 -4.72
CA GLY A 33 -8.81 -10.77 -4.66
C GLY A 33 -9.40 -10.19 -3.37
N ASP A 34 -8.79 -10.49 -2.22
CA ASP A 34 -9.23 -9.95 -0.92
C ASP A 34 -9.07 -8.43 -0.87
N ILE A 35 -7.97 -7.90 -1.42
CA ILE A 35 -7.75 -6.45 -1.54
C ILE A 35 -8.83 -5.81 -2.42
N ALA A 36 -9.15 -6.42 -3.57
CA ALA A 36 -10.20 -5.91 -4.46
C ALA A 36 -11.58 -5.94 -3.79
N GLN A 37 -11.90 -7.01 -3.06
CA GLN A 37 -13.17 -7.14 -2.35
C GLN A 37 -13.26 -6.14 -1.18
N ALA A 38 -12.18 -5.97 -0.40
CA ALA A 38 -12.10 -4.99 0.67
C ALA A 38 -12.25 -3.56 0.13
N ARG A 39 -11.59 -3.22 -0.98
CA ARG A 39 -11.75 -1.92 -1.67
C ARG A 39 -13.17 -1.68 -2.20
N LYS A 40 -13.90 -2.74 -2.53
CA LYS A 40 -15.31 -2.66 -2.96
C LYS A 40 -16.25 -2.48 -1.76
N LEU A 41 -15.96 -3.18 -0.65
CA LEU A 41 -16.76 -3.14 0.59
C LEU A 41 -16.57 -1.83 1.36
N TYR A 42 -15.32 -1.42 1.53
CA TYR A 42 -14.95 -0.19 2.19
C TYR A 42 -14.65 0.84 1.10
N LYS A 43 -15.29 2.02 1.14
CA LYS A 43 -14.97 3.15 0.24
C LYS A 43 -13.55 3.66 0.53
N CYS A 44 -12.55 2.86 0.15
CA CYS A 44 -11.14 3.16 0.38
C CYS A 44 -10.76 4.47 -0.29
N SER A 45 -9.66 5.06 0.20
CA SER A 45 -9.10 6.30 -0.36
C SER A 45 -9.02 6.23 -1.88
N ARG A 46 -9.21 7.37 -2.55
CA ARG A 46 -9.12 7.48 -4.02
C ARG A 46 -7.74 7.03 -4.55
N CYS A 47 -6.74 6.93 -3.68
CA CYS A 47 -5.38 6.53 -4.01
C CYS A 47 -4.60 6.02 -2.80
N GLY A 48 -3.44 5.43 -3.09
CA GLY A 48 -2.59 4.73 -2.13
C GLY A 48 -2.75 3.22 -2.21
N ASP A 49 -1.77 2.49 -1.69
CA ASP A 49 -1.79 1.04 -1.68
C ASP A 49 -1.00 0.45 -0.49
N SER A 50 -1.23 -0.82 -0.19
CA SER A 50 -0.34 -1.62 0.66
C SER A 50 0.60 -2.43 -0.22
N LEU A 51 1.88 -2.06 -0.21
CA LEU A 51 2.94 -2.65 -1.01
C LEU A 51 3.71 -3.65 -0.15
N GLN A 52 3.75 -4.91 -0.60
CA GLN A 52 4.38 -6.02 0.13
C GLN A 52 5.33 -6.86 -0.71
N ASP A 53 5.45 -6.51 -1.99
CA ASP A 53 6.42 -7.12 -2.88
C ASP A 53 7.83 -6.63 -2.51
N SER A 54 8.85 -7.48 -2.69
CA SER A 54 10.24 -7.17 -2.34
C SER A 54 10.84 -6.04 -3.18
N SER A 55 10.23 -5.72 -4.32
CA SER A 55 10.60 -4.63 -5.20
C SER A 55 9.38 -4.17 -6.00
N GLY A 56 9.34 -2.91 -6.39
CA GLY A 56 8.30 -2.38 -7.27
C GLY A 56 8.37 -0.86 -7.37
N ASN A 57 7.52 -0.32 -8.23
CA ASN A 57 7.37 1.12 -8.43
C ASN A 57 5.93 1.53 -8.14
N PHE A 58 5.75 2.75 -7.64
CA PHE A 58 4.44 3.37 -7.46
C PHE A 58 4.54 4.86 -7.77
N SER A 59 3.41 5.46 -8.10
CA SER A 59 3.31 6.87 -8.46
C SER A 59 2.01 7.48 -7.95
N SER A 60 1.96 8.82 -7.97
CA SER A 60 0.71 9.55 -7.79
C SER A 60 -0.29 9.18 -8.90
N PRO A 61 -1.60 9.12 -8.59
CA PRO A 61 -2.63 8.99 -9.61
C PRO A 61 -2.50 10.06 -10.69
N GLY A 62 -2.61 9.64 -11.94
CA GLY A 62 -2.52 10.53 -13.09
C GLY A 62 -1.10 10.71 -13.63
N PHE A 63 -0.05 10.32 -12.90
CA PHE A 63 1.32 10.36 -13.40
C PHE A 63 1.45 9.63 -14.77
N PRO A 64 2.09 10.24 -15.78
CA PRO A 64 2.89 11.48 -15.72
C PRO A 64 2.11 12.78 -15.96
N ASN A 65 0.80 12.74 -16.17
CA ASN A 65 -0.03 13.90 -16.54
C ASN A 65 -0.39 14.84 -15.37
N GLY A 66 0.27 14.70 -14.23
CA GLY A 66 -0.02 15.44 -13.01
C GLY A 66 -1.10 14.79 -12.13
N TYR A 67 -1.27 15.36 -10.94
CA TYR A 67 -2.15 14.88 -9.90
C TYR A 67 -3.33 15.82 -9.65
N SER A 68 -4.45 15.31 -9.15
CA SER A 68 -5.63 16.15 -8.86
C SER A 68 -5.46 16.96 -7.57
N ALA A 69 -6.09 18.14 -7.49
CA ALA A 69 -6.14 18.94 -6.28
C ALA A 69 -6.79 18.19 -5.09
N TYR A 70 -6.39 18.56 -3.86
CA TYR A 70 -6.89 17.99 -2.60
C TYR A 70 -6.70 16.48 -2.45
N MET A 71 -5.69 15.93 -3.13
CA MET A 71 -5.43 14.51 -3.09
C MET A 71 -4.61 14.12 -1.87
N HIS A 72 -5.05 13.08 -1.17
CA HIS A 72 -4.40 12.57 0.04
C HIS A 72 -4.15 11.06 -0.08
N CYS A 73 -3.04 10.69 -0.71
CA CYS A 73 -2.65 9.30 -0.91
C CYS A 73 -1.79 8.79 0.24
N ILE A 74 -1.97 7.51 0.60
CA ILE A 74 -1.11 6.83 1.57
C ILE A 74 -0.64 5.52 0.97
N TRP A 75 0.67 5.37 0.80
CA TRP A 75 1.28 4.08 0.49
C TRP A 75 1.91 3.50 1.74
N ARG A 76 1.60 2.24 2.02
CA ARG A 76 2.14 1.48 3.16
C ARG A 76 3.05 0.40 2.63
N ILE A 77 4.34 0.53 2.86
CA ILE A 77 5.35 -0.43 2.40
C ILE A 77 5.72 -1.30 3.59
N SER A 78 5.56 -2.62 3.45
CA SER A 78 5.94 -3.59 4.47
C SER A 78 6.78 -4.70 3.85
N VAL A 79 7.94 -4.94 4.44
CA VAL A 79 8.88 -6.00 4.04
C VAL A 79 8.91 -7.11 5.10
N THR A 80 9.60 -8.21 4.82
CA THR A 80 9.73 -9.26 5.83
C THR A 80 10.63 -8.80 6.99
N PRO A 81 10.40 -9.27 8.23
CA PRO A 81 11.23 -8.87 9.37
C PRO A 81 12.72 -9.14 9.12
N GLY A 82 13.55 -8.12 9.35
CA GLY A 82 15.00 -8.17 9.10
C GLY A 82 15.43 -7.53 7.77
N GLU A 83 14.51 -7.29 6.85
CA GLU A 83 14.79 -6.54 5.62
C GLU A 83 14.71 -5.03 5.83
N LYS A 84 15.31 -4.27 4.91
CA LYS A 84 15.27 -2.80 4.89
C LYS A 84 14.61 -2.33 3.60
N ILE A 85 13.82 -1.27 3.72
CA ILE A 85 13.20 -0.60 2.57
C ILE A 85 14.21 0.42 2.02
N ILE A 86 14.48 0.34 0.72
CA ILE A 86 15.19 1.38 -0.03
C ILE A 86 14.16 2.07 -0.91
N LEU A 87 13.96 3.37 -0.69
CA LEU A 87 13.04 4.19 -1.47
C LEU A 87 13.83 5.20 -2.30
N ASN A 88 13.57 5.24 -3.61
CA ASN A 88 14.19 6.17 -4.53
C ASN A 88 13.12 6.96 -5.30
N PHE A 89 13.22 8.29 -5.29
CA PHE A 89 12.36 9.16 -6.09
C PHE A 89 12.96 9.35 -7.48
N THR A 90 12.25 8.89 -8.51
CA THR A 90 12.68 9.03 -9.91
C THR A 90 12.13 10.28 -10.59
N SER A 91 11.02 10.82 -10.08
CA SER A 91 10.40 12.07 -10.54
C SER A 91 9.64 12.70 -9.38
N MET A 92 9.75 14.03 -9.25
CA MET A 92 9.03 14.81 -8.27
C MET A 92 8.70 16.16 -8.88
N ASP A 93 7.41 16.38 -9.13
CA ASP A 93 6.84 17.63 -9.60
C ASP A 93 5.68 17.95 -8.66
N LEU A 94 5.86 18.94 -7.80
CA LEU A 94 4.92 19.37 -6.77
C LEU A 94 4.67 20.87 -6.95
N TYR A 95 3.49 21.33 -6.56
CA TYR A 95 3.15 22.74 -6.65
C TYR A 95 4.12 23.59 -5.82
N ARG A 96 4.81 24.52 -6.49
CA ARG A 96 5.78 25.40 -5.87
C ARG A 96 5.12 26.40 -4.92
N SER A 97 5.50 26.39 -3.64
CA SER A 97 4.93 27.27 -2.62
C SER A 97 6.00 28.11 -1.95
N HIS A 98 5.82 29.44 -1.92
CA HIS A 98 6.74 30.32 -1.19
C HIS A 98 6.78 30.06 0.33
N LEU A 99 5.70 29.48 0.87
CA LEU A 99 5.57 29.19 2.29
C LEU A 99 5.65 27.69 2.59
N CYS A 100 5.85 26.84 1.57
CA CYS A 100 5.98 25.40 1.75
C CYS A 100 4.76 24.72 2.41
N TRP A 101 3.54 25.25 2.19
CA TRP A 101 2.33 24.77 2.89
C TRP A 101 1.33 24.01 2.01
N TYR A 102 1.60 23.87 0.71
CA TYR A 102 0.69 23.21 -0.21
C TYR A 102 1.02 21.73 -0.33
N ASP A 103 1.64 21.34 -1.44
CA ASP A 103 1.84 19.95 -1.78
C ASP A 103 3.18 19.46 -1.26
N HIS A 104 3.15 18.31 -0.59
CA HIS A 104 4.34 17.69 -0.05
C HIS A 104 4.23 16.16 -0.05
N VAL A 105 5.38 15.50 0.04
CA VAL A 105 5.49 14.06 0.28
C VAL A 105 6.13 13.84 1.63
N GLU A 106 5.42 13.15 2.53
CA GLU A 106 5.95 12.74 3.83
C GLU A 106 6.38 11.27 3.83
N ILE A 107 7.55 10.99 4.41
CA ILE A 107 8.02 9.64 4.73
C ILE A 107 7.99 9.45 6.24
N ARG A 108 7.33 8.40 6.70
CA ARG A 108 7.23 8.05 8.12
C ARG A 108 7.72 6.63 8.38
N ASP A 109 8.42 6.44 9.49
CA ASP A 109 8.98 5.15 9.91
C ASP A 109 8.02 4.43 10.85
N GLY A 110 7.05 3.75 10.24
CA GLY A 110 6.03 3.00 10.94
C GLY A 110 4.73 2.96 10.16
N TYR A 111 3.80 2.13 10.64
CA TYR A 111 2.56 1.83 9.91
C TYR A 111 1.49 2.93 9.99
N TRP A 112 1.59 3.81 10.99
CA TRP A 112 0.53 4.75 11.36
C TRP A 112 0.91 6.20 11.03
N ARG A 113 -0.09 7.06 10.85
CA ARG A 113 0.12 8.49 10.52
C ARG A 113 0.92 9.26 11.57
N LYS A 114 0.91 8.80 12.82
CA LYS A 114 1.67 9.41 13.93
C LYS A 114 3.07 8.81 14.11
N ALA A 115 3.49 7.91 13.21
CA ALA A 115 4.82 7.34 13.25
C ALA A 115 5.89 8.43 13.05
N PRO A 116 7.11 8.23 13.57
CA PRO A 116 8.21 9.17 13.43
C PRO A 116 8.39 9.65 11.99
N LEU A 117 8.43 10.96 11.79
CA LEU A 117 8.71 11.56 10.49
C LEU A 117 10.20 11.36 10.16
N LYS A 118 10.48 10.81 8.98
CA LYS A 118 11.86 10.67 8.45
C LYS A 118 12.22 11.80 7.50
N GLY A 119 11.23 12.34 6.80
CA GLY A 119 11.45 13.47 5.90
C GLY A 119 10.14 13.96 5.29
N GLN A 120 10.16 15.21 4.88
CA GLN A 120 9.12 15.87 4.12
C GLN A 120 9.78 16.54 2.92
N PHE A 121 9.18 16.38 1.74
CA PHE A 121 9.69 16.91 0.48
C PHE A 121 8.64 17.80 -0.16
N GLU A 122 9.07 18.96 -0.65
CA GLU A 122 8.25 20.06 -1.19
C GLU A 122 9.05 20.83 -2.25
N GLN A 123 8.40 21.72 -3.00
CA GLN A 123 9.03 22.49 -4.10
C GLN A 123 8.86 24.01 -3.96
#